data_AF-A0A8J2PXY6-F1
#
_entry.id   AF-A0A8J2PXY6-F1
#
_cell.length_a   1.000
_cell.length_b   1.000
_cell.length_c   1.000
_cell.angle_alpha   90.00
_cell.angle_beta   90.00
_cell.angle_gamma   90.00
#
_symmetry.space_group_name_H-M   'P 1'
#
loop_
_entity.id
_entity.type
_entity.pdbx_description
1 polymer ?
#
loop_
_entity_poly.entity_id
_entity_poly.type
_entity_poly.pdbx_seq_one_letter_code
_entity_poly.pdbx_strand_id
1 'polypeptide(L)'
;MTFENEKVVAHGWGVTGEKKQDGARANMEVPLDVISNKRCQELYNKNSSGTIQIRDEMMCTYTYNNKTGGSDTCQGDSGGTIDWTNPWNGLAYLVGIVSFGQGCAREDKPGVYARIT
;
A
#
# COMPACT_ATOMS: atom_id res chain seq x y z
N MET A 1 -6.16 -5.35 -14.77
CA MET A 1 -7.25 -5.50 -13.77
C MET A 1 -7.02 -4.48 -12.66
N THR A 2 -8.04 -3.88 -12.03
CA THR A 2 -7.79 -2.76 -11.08
C THR A 2 -7.56 -3.21 -9.63
N PHE A 3 -8.14 -4.36 -9.24
CA PHE A 3 -8.20 -4.89 -7.87
C PHE A 3 -8.90 -3.95 -6.88
N GLU A 4 -9.69 -2.99 -7.36
CA GLU A 4 -10.44 -2.08 -6.49
C GLU A 4 -11.40 -2.86 -5.58
N ASN A 5 -11.39 -2.55 -4.27
CA ASN A 5 -12.14 -3.25 -3.21
C ASN A 5 -11.67 -4.68 -2.92
N GLU A 6 -10.58 -5.13 -3.52
CA GLU A 6 -9.91 -6.38 -3.16
C GLU A 6 -8.89 -6.16 -2.04
N LYS A 7 -8.53 -7.27 -1.38
CA LYS A 7 -7.41 -7.31 -0.44
C LYS A 7 -6.17 -7.86 -1.12
N VAL A 8 -5.04 -7.24 -0.82
CA VAL A 8 -3.72 -7.66 -1.27
C VAL A 8 -2.80 -7.79 -0.07
N VAL A 9 -1.71 -8.53 -0.20
CA VAL A 9 -0.74 -8.74 0.89
C VAL A 9 0.60 -8.18 0.43
N ALA A 10 1.15 -7.26 1.22
CA ALA A 10 2.51 -6.79 1.04
C ALA A 10 3.47 -7.57 1.92
N HIS A 11 4.68 -7.80 1.42
CA HIS A 11 5.73 -8.55 2.12
C HIS A 11 7.02 -7.74 2.21
N GLY A 12 7.75 -7.83 3.32
CA GLY A 12 9.04 -7.15 3.44
C GLY A 12 9.71 -7.17 4.81
N TRP A 13 10.90 -6.55 4.85
CA TRP A 13 11.73 -6.38 6.04
C TRP A 13 11.85 -4.92 6.48
N GLY A 14 11.01 -4.04 5.94
CA GLY A 14 10.98 -2.64 6.29
C GLY A 14 10.66 -2.39 7.77
N VAL A 15 10.73 -1.11 8.14
CA VAL A 15 10.47 -0.70 9.52
C VAL A 15 8.99 -0.91 9.86
N THR A 16 8.71 -1.52 11.01
CA THR A 16 7.34 -1.86 11.44
C THR A 16 6.61 -0.70 12.12
N GLY A 17 6.97 0.53 11.76
CA GLY A 17 6.40 1.74 12.31
C GLY A 17 7.21 2.97 11.91
N GLU A 18 6.53 4.04 11.56
CA GLU A 18 7.11 5.25 10.95
C GLU A 18 8.30 5.87 11.72
N LYS A 19 8.29 5.80 13.06
CA LYS A 19 9.35 6.36 13.91
C LYS A 19 10.48 5.38 14.22
N LYS A 20 10.40 4.14 13.72
CA LYS A 20 11.44 3.13 13.92
C LYS A 20 12.55 3.31 12.88
N GLN A 21 13.75 2.92 13.26
CA GLN A 21 14.95 2.99 12.40
C GLN A 21 15.38 1.60 11.92
N ASP A 22 15.17 0.58 12.76
CA ASP A 22 15.52 -0.80 12.43
C ASP A 22 14.36 -1.49 11.70
N GLY A 23 14.71 -2.16 10.61
CA GLY A 23 13.81 -3.07 9.89
C GLY A 23 13.43 -4.30 10.71
N ALA A 24 12.48 -5.07 10.20
CA ALA A 24 12.10 -6.34 10.81
C ALA A 24 13.24 -7.37 10.72
N ARG A 25 13.38 -8.22 11.75
CA ARG A 25 14.37 -9.31 11.77
C ARG A 25 13.95 -10.54 10.97
N ALA A 26 12.67 -10.62 10.63
CA ALA A 26 12.07 -11.67 9.82
C ALA A 26 11.20 -11.02 8.75
N ASN A 27 10.88 -11.77 7.69
CA ASN A 27 9.94 -11.29 6.69
C ASN A 27 8.59 -11.07 7.36
N MET A 28 8.00 -9.90 7.13
CA MET A 28 6.68 -9.55 7.61
C MET A 28 5.70 -9.59 6.44
N GLU A 29 4.42 -9.74 6.77
CA GLU A 29 3.33 -9.61 5.83
C GLU A 29 2.23 -8.73 6.42
N VAL A 30 1.54 -7.99 5.55
CA VAL A 30 0.44 -7.14 5.97
C VAL A 30 -0.67 -7.11 4.91
N PRO A 31 -1.93 -7.43 5.27
CA PRO A 31 -3.04 -7.29 4.36
C PRO A 31 -3.43 -5.81 4.20
N LEU A 32 -3.64 -5.39 2.96
CA LEU A 32 -3.95 -4.01 2.59
C LEU A 32 -5.19 -3.95 1.70
N ASP A 33 -5.99 -2.92 1.90
CA ASP A 33 -7.21 -2.66 1.11
C ASP A 33 -6.88 -1.79 -0.10
N VAL A 34 -7.17 -2.29 -1.30
CA VAL A 34 -6.98 -1.54 -2.54
C VAL A 34 -8.12 -0.54 -2.72
N ILE A 35 -7.76 0.71 -3.00
CA ILE A 35 -8.72 1.78 -3.29
C ILE A 35 -8.60 2.24 -4.74
N SER A 36 -9.67 2.86 -5.26
CA SER A 36 -9.64 3.42 -6.61
C SER A 36 -8.61 4.55 -6.74
N ASN A 37 -8.03 4.69 -7.92
CA ASN A 37 -7.11 5.80 -8.23
C ASN A 37 -7.77 7.16 -7.99
N LYS A 38 -9.08 7.28 -8.27
CA LYS A 38 -9.87 8.48 -7.95
C LYS A 38 -9.87 8.78 -6.45
N ARG A 39 -10.19 7.77 -5.62
CA ARG A 39 -10.19 7.93 -4.17
C ARG A 39 -8.80 8.27 -3.64
N CYS A 40 -7.76 7.63 -4.19
CA CYS A 40 -6.37 7.91 -3.86
C CYS A 40 -5.99 9.37 -4.16
N GLN A 41 -6.38 9.89 -5.33
CA GLN A 41 -6.17 11.29 -5.69
C GLN A 41 -6.92 12.25 -4.77
N GLU A 42 -8.17 11.94 -4.40
CA GLU A 42 -8.95 12.75 -3.44
C GLU A 42 -8.25 12.86 -2.08
N LEU A 43 -7.70 11.76 -1.56
CA LEU A 43 -6.96 11.74 -0.29
C LEU A 43 -5.68 12.59 -0.36
N TYR A 44 -4.91 12.48 -1.45
CA TYR A 44 -3.73 13.32 -1.67
C TYR A 44 -4.09 14.81 -1.81
N ASN A 45 -5.21 15.12 -2.45
CA ASN A 45 -5.69 16.50 -2.61
C ASN A 45 -6.14 17.11 -1.26
N LYS A 46 -6.79 16.33 -0.40
CA LYS A 46 -7.31 16.80 0.90
C LYS A 46 -6.21 17.30 1.83
N ASN A 47 -5.03 16.68 1.78
CA ASN A 47 -3.97 16.92 2.74
C ASN A 47 -2.92 17.95 2.30
N SER A 48 -3.22 18.76 1.27
CA SER A 48 -2.28 19.73 0.69
C SER A 48 -0.91 19.12 0.33
N SER A 49 -0.89 17.80 0.08
CA SER A 49 0.29 17.05 -0.35
C SER A 49 0.78 17.46 -1.74
N GLY A 50 0.01 18.33 -2.42
CA GLY A 50 0.50 19.35 -3.35
C GLY A 50 1.63 18.88 -4.25
N THR A 51 1.33 17.95 -5.17
CA THR A 51 2.00 17.67 -6.47
C THR A 51 1.78 16.22 -6.94
N ILE A 52 1.37 15.30 -6.07
CA ILE A 52 1.18 13.89 -6.45
C ILE A 52 -0.03 13.75 -7.37
N GLN A 53 0.24 13.36 -8.62
CA GLN A 53 -0.75 12.99 -9.62
C GLN A 53 -0.77 11.46 -9.73
N ILE A 54 -1.85 10.84 -9.30
CA ILE A 54 -2.10 9.40 -9.39
C ILE A 54 -2.47 9.07 -10.83
N ARG A 55 -1.66 8.23 -11.46
CA ARG A 55 -1.83 7.80 -12.85
C ARG A 55 -2.36 6.37 -12.92
N ASP A 56 -2.82 5.94 -14.10
CA ASP A 56 -3.40 4.60 -14.28
C ASP A 56 -2.37 3.48 -14.07
N GLU A 57 -1.08 3.76 -14.30
CA GLU A 57 0.05 2.86 -14.02
C GLU A 57 0.33 2.70 -12.52
N MET A 58 -0.43 3.37 -11.65
CA MET A 58 -0.33 3.27 -10.20
C MET A 58 -1.51 2.49 -9.62
N MET A 59 -1.24 1.75 -8.55
CA MET A 59 -2.23 1.16 -7.66
C MET A 59 -2.08 1.81 -6.28
N CYS A 60 -3.18 2.02 -5.57
CA CYS A 60 -3.14 2.58 -4.23
C CYS A 60 -3.79 1.66 -3.21
N THR A 61 -3.23 1.63 -2.01
CA THR A 61 -3.85 0.99 -0.85
C THR A 61 -4.11 1.99 0.26
N TYR A 62 -5.18 1.79 1.01
CA TYR A 62 -5.47 2.58 2.19
C TYR A 62 -6.23 1.75 3.24
N THR A 63 -5.50 1.33 4.27
CA THR A 63 -6.03 0.55 5.39
C THR A 63 -5.91 1.37 6.65
N TYR A 64 -7.00 1.96 7.13
CA TYR A 64 -6.98 2.83 8.31
C TYR A 64 -8.25 2.70 9.15
N ASN A 65 -8.08 2.67 10.47
CA ASN A 65 -9.16 2.64 11.44
C ASN A 65 -8.84 3.56 12.64
N ASN A 66 -9.77 4.45 13.00
CA ASN A 66 -9.55 5.44 14.06
C ASN A 66 -9.27 4.85 15.46
N LYS A 67 -9.57 3.56 15.69
CA LYS A 67 -9.33 2.88 16.97
C LYS A 67 -8.03 2.09 16.98
N THR A 68 -7.69 1.44 15.87
CA THR A 68 -6.56 0.50 15.79
C THR A 68 -5.37 1.04 14.98
N GLY A 69 -5.50 2.24 14.41
CA GLY A 69 -4.52 2.80 13.49
C GLY A 69 -4.64 2.22 12.07
N GLY A 70 -3.60 2.41 11.28
CA GLY A 70 -3.52 1.91 9.91
C GLY A 70 -2.51 0.79 9.72
N SER A 71 -2.44 0.32 8.48
CA SER A 71 -1.47 -0.65 8.00
C SER A 71 -0.99 -0.22 6.62
N ASP A 72 0.30 -0.35 6.36
CA ASP A 72 0.94 0.11 5.13
C ASP A 72 2.33 -0.54 4.98
N THR A 73 2.91 -0.42 3.80
CA THR A 73 4.34 -0.61 3.60
C THR A 73 5.12 0.61 4.10
N CYS A 74 6.42 0.44 4.39
CA CYS A 74 7.19 1.48 5.05
C CYS A 74 8.64 1.54 4.55
N GLN A 75 9.49 2.36 5.19
CA GLN A 75 10.89 2.49 4.77
C GLN A 75 11.59 1.13 4.83
N GLY A 76 12.27 0.79 3.73
CA GLY A 76 12.93 -0.51 3.56
C GLY A 76 12.11 -1.54 2.77
N ASP A 77 10.83 -1.29 2.52
CA ASP A 77 9.98 -2.18 1.69
C ASP A 77 9.98 -1.81 0.20
N SER A 78 10.61 -0.69 -0.19
CA SER A 78 10.64 -0.21 -1.58
C SER A 78 11.18 -1.26 -2.54
N GLY A 79 10.46 -1.50 -3.64
CA GLY A 79 10.77 -2.57 -4.60
C GLY A 79 10.23 -3.95 -4.21
N GLY A 80 9.66 -4.10 -3.01
CA GLY A 80 8.98 -5.32 -2.56
C GLY A 80 7.69 -5.60 -3.34
N THR A 81 7.12 -6.78 -3.10
CA THR A 81 5.93 -7.27 -3.80
C THR A 81 4.65 -6.98 -3.05
N ILE A 82 3.57 -6.80 -3.81
CA ILE A 82 2.21 -6.86 -3.30
C ILE A 82 1.39 -7.84 -4.14
N ASP A 83 0.80 -8.82 -3.46
CA ASP A 83 0.21 -10.01 -4.07
C ASP A 83 -1.29 -10.08 -3.80
N TRP A 84 -2.07 -10.45 -4.82
CA TRP A 84 -3.50 -10.74 -4.70
C TRP A 84 -3.72 -12.25 -4.77
N THR A 85 -4.44 -12.81 -3.80
CA THR A 85 -4.82 -14.24 -3.82
C THR A 85 -6.14 -14.40 -4.54
N ASN A 86 -6.12 -15.12 -5.66
CA ASN A 86 -7.31 -15.39 -6.44
C ASN A 86 -8.26 -16.33 -5.67
N PRO A 87 -9.51 -15.92 -5.38
CA PRO A 87 -10.42 -16.69 -4.54
C PRO A 87 -10.93 -17.98 -5.20
N TRP A 88 -10.80 -18.12 -6.52
CA TRP A 88 -11.29 -19.28 -7.26
C TRP A 88 -10.28 -20.41 -7.35
N ASN A 89 -8.98 -20.10 -7.42
CA ASN A 89 -7.92 -21.11 -7.55
C ASN A 89 -6.89 -21.10 -6.41
N GLY A 90 -6.97 -20.13 -5.49
CA GLY A 90 -6.08 -20.03 -4.33
C GLY A 90 -4.65 -19.63 -4.65
N LEU A 91 -4.33 -19.26 -5.89
CA LEU A 91 -2.99 -18.84 -6.29
C LEU A 91 -2.77 -17.36 -5.98
N ALA A 92 -1.59 -17.02 -5.47
CA ALA A 92 -1.13 -15.65 -5.31
C ALA A 92 -0.54 -15.13 -6.62
N TYR A 93 -0.99 -13.95 -7.03
CA TYR A 93 -0.51 -13.25 -8.22
C TYR A 93 0.16 -11.96 -7.79
N LEU A 94 1.35 -11.70 -8.32
CA LEU A 94 2.00 -10.41 -8.17
C LEU A 94 1.20 -9.35 -8.94
N VAL A 95 0.71 -8.32 -8.23
CA VAL A 95 -0.16 -7.29 -8.83
C VAL A 95 0.41 -5.88 -8.72
N GLY A 96 1.46 -5.69 -7.92
CA GLY A 96 2.21 -4.45 -7.91
C GLY A 96 3.56 -4.53 -7.22
N ILE A 97 4.28 -3.42 -7.27
CA ILE A 97 5.59 -3.23 -6.63
C ILE A 97 5.54 -2.01 -5.71
N VAL A 98 6.00 -2.16 -4.47
CA VAL A 98 6.06 -1.08 -3.47
C VAL A 98 6.85 0.10 -4.02
N SER A 99 6.23 1.28 -4.06
CA SER A 99 6.84 2.47 -4.65
C SER A 99 7.03 3.59 -3.63
N PHE A 100 5.96 4.26 -3.22
CA PHE A 100 6.05 5.42 -2.33
C PHE A 100 4.78 5.63 -1.49
N GLY A 101 4.91 6.46 -0.47
CA GLY A 101 3.82 6.89 0.40
C GLY A 101 4.26 8.12 1.20
N GLN A 102 3.33 8.77 1.89
CA GLN A 102 3.65 9.89 2.77
C GLN A 102 3.59 9.48 4.23
N GLY A 103 4.74 9.10 4.75
CA GLY A 103 4.79 8.42 6.04
C GLY A 103 4.39 6.96 5.90
N CYS A 104 4.13 6.29 7.02
CA CYS A 104 3.66 4.91 7.03
C CYS A 104 2.33 4.81 7.77
N ALA A 105 1.30 4.34 7.08
CA ALA A 105 -0.03 4.11 7.66
C ALA A 105 -0.68 5.33 8.34
N ARG A 106 -0.38 6.54 7.83
CA ARG A 106 -1.00 7.78 8.31
C ARG A 106 -2.43 7.92 7.81
N GLU A 107 -3.27 8.59 8.61
CA GLU A 107 -4.62 8.97 8.19
C GLU A 107 -4.59 9.78 6.89
N ASP A 108 -5.47 9.41 5.95
CA ASP A 108 -5.62 10.02 4.64
C ASP A 108 -4.33 10.04 3.77
N LYS A 109 -3.33 9.21 4.10
CA LYS A 109 -2.08 9.06 3.33
C LYS A 109 -2.00 7.63 2.76
N PRO A 110 -2.55 7.39 1.55
CA PRO A 110 -2.51 6.07 0.93
C PRO A 110 -1.09 5.70 0.47
N GLY A 111 -0.75 4.41 0.56
CA GLY A 111 0.43 3.85 -0.08
C GLY A 111 0.23 3.71 -1.58
N VAL A 112 1.29 3.87 -2.36
CA VAL A 112 1.28 3.84 -3.84
C VAL A 112 2.29 2.81 -4.35
N TYR A 113 1.82 2.01 -5.31
CA TYR A 113 2.50 0.87 -5.88
C TYR A 113 2.52 1.00 -7.40
N ALA A 114 3.60 0.56 -8.05
CA ALA A 114 3.60 0.42 -9.50
C ALA A 114 2.67 -0.74 -9.89
N ARG A 115 1.69 -0.48 -10.76
CA ARG A 115 0.76 -1.49 -11.27
C ARG A 115 1.45 -2.33 -12.34
N ILE A 116 1.28 -3.65 -12.30
CA ILE A 116 1.91 -4.56 -13.28
C ILE A 116 0.90 -5.48 -14.01
N THR A 117 -0.36 -5.04 -14.11
CA THR A 117 -1.51 -5.83 -14.61
C THR A 117 -2.34 -5.10 -15.65
#